data_AF-R5P118-F1
#
_entry.id   AF-R5P118-F1
#
_cell.length_a   1.000
_cell.length_b   1.000
_cell.length_c   1.000
_cell.angle_alpha   90.00
_cell.angle_beta   90.00
_cell.angle_gamma   90.00
#
_symmetry.space_group_name_H-M   'P 1'
#
loop_
_entity.id
_entity.type
_entity.pdbx_description
1 polymer ?
#
loop_
_entity_poly.entity_id
_entity_poly.type
_entity_poly.pdbx_seq_one_letter_code
_entity_poly.pdbx_strand_id
1 'polypeptide(L)'
;MKEWYYTTSDDIDKKYYFNSYADTVFEILYVYRYRAAKKDVPDYYVYRNDELVDTIFGKDLFKMYARKCGEIIEKSSNEIKEDIIDKELEENKVIERVEEAFDEINKKIEILTEIVDKISDML
;
A
#
# COMPACT_ATOMS: atom_id res chain seq x y z
N MET A 1 -3.59 -32.92 20.78
CA MET A 1 -3.95 -31.48 20.63
C MET A 1 -5.20 -31.42 19.76
N LYS A 2 -6.03 -30.37 19.87
CA LYS A 2 -7.18 -30.23 18.96
C LYS A 2 -6.68 -29.60 17.66
N GLU A 3 -6.92 -30.25 16.54
CA GLU A 3 -6.41 -29.84 15.23
C GLU A 3 -7.39 -28.88 14.56
N TRP A 4 -6.88 -27.75 14.09
CA TRP A 4 -7.63 -26.79 13.27
C TRP A 4 -7.13 -26.86 11.84
N TYR A 5 -8.05 -26.84 10.88
CA TYR A 5 -7.68 -26.74 9.48
C TYR A 5 -8.80 -26.12 8.65
N TYR A 6 -8.47 -25.70 7.43
CA TYR A 6 -9.48 -25.42 6.41
C TYR A 6 -9.28 -26.27 5.16
N THR A 7 -10.37 -26.45 4.41
CA THR A 7 -10.38 -26.92 3.02
C THR A 7 -11.12 -25.91 2.14
N THR A 8 -11.07 -26.08 0.82
CA THR A 8 -11.72 -25.15 -0.13
C THR A 8 -12.74 -25.88 -0.98
N SER A 9 -13.74 -25.17 -1.49
CA SER A 9 -14.70 -25.73 -2.46
C SER A 9 -14.05 -26.27 -3.73
N ASP A 10 -12.87 -25.78 -4.09
CA ASP A 10 -12.13 -26.23 -5.28
C ASP A 10 -11.45 -27.59 -5.06
N ASP A 11 -11.07 -27.88 -3.82
CA ASP A 11 -10.32 -29.06 -3.41
C ASP A 11 -10.60 -29.34 -1.93
N ILE A 12 -11.54 -30.25 -1.70
CA ILE A 12 -11.98 -30.65 -0.36
C ILE A 12 -11.01 -31.63 0.32
N ASP A 13 -10.16 -32.31 -0.46
CA ASP A 13 -9.23 -33.31 0.05
C ASP A 13 -7.96 -32.65 0.60
N LYS A 14 -7.64 -31.46 0.12
CA LYS A 14 -6.49 -30.68 0.57
C LYS A 14 -6.78 -29.92 1.87
N LYS A 15 -6.18 -30.39 2.96
CA LYS A 15 -6.25 -29.80 4.31
C LYS A 15 -5.07 -28.87 4.58
N TYR A 16 -5.36 -27.69 5.14
CA TYR A 16 -4.37 -26.71 5.59
C TYR A 16 -4.45 -26.54 7.10
N TYR A 17 -3.43 -26.98 7.85
CA TYR A 17 -3.48 -27.10 9.32
C TYR A 17 -2.89 -25.89 10.04
N PHE A 18 -3.47 -25.54 11.19
CA PHE A 18 -3.09 -24.41 12.04
C PHE A 18 -3.27 -24.71 13.54
N ASN A 19 -2.69 -23.85 14.38
CA ASN A 19 -2.72 -24.01 15.84
C ASN A 19 -4.04 -23.57 16.47
N SER A 20 -4.78 -22.68 15.82
CA SER A 20 -6.01 -22.09 16.36
C SER A 20 -7.00 -21.69 15.26
N TYR A 21 -8.25 -21.43 15.67
CA TYR A 21 -9.25 -20.83 14.79
C TYR A 21 -8.79 -19.49 14.22
N ALA A 22 -8.19 -18.65 15.06
CA ALA A 22 -7.72 -17.32 14.65
C ALA A 22 -6.64 -17.42 13.57
N ASP A 23 -5.67 -18.31 13.72
CA ASP A 23 -4.63 -18.55 12.73
C ASP A 23 -5.22 -19.09 11.41
N THR A 24 -6.19 -20.00 11.52
CA THR A 24 -6.90 -20.58 10.36
C THR A 24 -7.62 -19.49 9.55
N VAL A 25 -8.40 -18.65 10.22
CA VAL A 25 -9.14 -17.56 9.59
C VAL A 25 -8.18 -16.48 9.07
N PHE A 26 -7.11 -16.18 9.79
CA PHE A 26 -6.09 -15.24 9.34
C PHE A 26 -5.47 -15.68 8.02
N GLU A 27 -5.13 -16.96 7.88
CA GLU A 27 -4.60 -17.49 6.62
C GLU A 27 -5.60 -17.40 5.48
N ILE A 28 -6.87 -17.75 5.73
CA ILE A 28 -7.95 -17.57 4.74
C ILE A 28 -8.02 -16.11 4.29
N LEU A 29 -7.99 -15.17 5.24
CA LEU A 29 -7.99 -13.73 4.99
C LEU A 29 -6.73 -13.20 4.29
N TYR A 30 -5.62 -13.92 4.35
CA TYR A 30 -4.41 -13.62 3.62
C TYR A 30 -4.49 -14.12 2.18
N VAL A 31 -4.85 -15.39 1.98
CA VAL A 31 -4.89 -16.04 0.67
C VAL A 31 -6.01 -15.52 -0.23
N TYR A 32 -7.20 -15.24 0.31
CA TYR A 32 -8.36 -14.87 -0.52
C TYR A 32 -8.15 -13.58 -1.31
N ARG A 33 -7.30 -12.64 -0.84
CA ARG A 33 -7.08 -11.36 -1.53
C ARG A 33 -6.47 -11.57 -2.92
N TYR A 34 -5.53 -12.49 -3.04
CA TYR A 34 -4.90 -12.86 -4.30
C TYR A 34 -5.88 -13.54 -5.25
N ARG A 35 -6.80 -14.34 -4.69
CA ARG A 35 -7.86 -15.02 -5.44
C ARG A 35 -8.98 -14.06 -5.87
N ALA A 36 -9.33 -13.10 -5.03
CA ALA A 36 -10.35 -12.08 -5.30
C ALA A 36 -9.92 -11.16 -6.46
N ALA A 37 -8.64 -10.82 -6.55
CA ALA A 37 -8.09 -10.08 -7.68
C ALA A 37 -8.29 -10.82 -9.03
N LYS A 38 -8.42 -12.15 -9.01
CA LYS A 38 -8.67 -13.00 -10.18
C LYS A 38 -10.15 -13.39 -10.35
N LYS A 39 -11.05 -12.86 -9.51
CA LYS A 39 -12.49 -13.21 -9.45
C LYS A 39 -12.75 -14.70 -9.21
N ASP A 40 -11.86 -15.36 -8.49
CA ASP A 40 -11.84 -16.81 -8.32
C ASP A 40 -11.73 -17.18 -6.83
N VAL A 41 -12.68 -16.70 -6.03
CA VAL A 41 -12.69 -16.91 -4.58
C VAL A 41 -13.55 -18.13 -4.24
N PRO A 42 -12.96 -19.23 -3.76
CA PRO A 42 -13.71 -20.40 -3.32
C PRO A 42 -14.42 -20.16 -1.99
N ASP A 43 -15.33 -21.06 -1.65
CA ASP A 43 -15.80 -21.17 -0.27
C ASP A 43 -14.74 -21.88 0.58
N TYR A 44 -14.59 -21.46 1.82
CA TYR A 44 -13.64 -22.02 2.78
C TYR A 44 -14.41 -22.71 3.91
N TYR A 45 -14.05 -23.96 4.18
CA TYR A 45 -14.65 -24.78 5.22
C TYR A 45 -13.67 -24.95 6.35
N VAL A 46 -14.00 -24.46 7.54
CA VAL A 46 -13.13 -24.51 8.72
C VAL A 46 -13.54 -25.67 9.60
N TYR A 47 -12.58 -26.49 9.98
CA TYR A 47 -12.77 -27.69 10.78
C TYR A 47 -11.99 -27.64 12.09
N ARG A 48 -12.53 -28.31 13.09
CA ARG A 48 -11.84 -28.65 14.33
C ARG A 48 -12.02 -30.13 14.61
N ASN A 49 -10.93 -30.91 14.64
CA ASN A 49 -10.99 -32.37 14.82
C ASN A 49 -12.00 -33.05 13.88
N ASP A 50 -11.95 -32.72 12.59
CA ASP A 50 -12.85 -33.22 11.53
C ASP A 50 -14.33 -32.83 11.66
N GLU A 51 -14.70 -32.01 12.64
CA GLU A 51 -16.02 -31.38 12.70
C GLU A 51 -16.00 -30.03 11.98
N LEU A 52 -16.94 -29.82 11.05
CA LEU A 52 -17.14 -28.53 10.41
C LEU A 52 -17.66 -27.54 11.45
N VAL A 53 -16.94 -26.45 11.66
CA VAL A 53 -17.27 -25.43 12.67
C VAL A 53 -17.63 -24.08 12.06
N ASP A 54 -17.16 -23.78 10.86
CA ASP A 54 -17.53 -22.55 10.16
C ASP A 54 -17.44 -22.70 8.64
N THR A 55 -18.17 -21.84 7.92
CA THR A 55 -18.13 -21.72 6.46
C THR A 55 -18.01 -20.26 6.08
N ILE A 56 -16.91 -19.92 5.42
CA ILE A 56 -16.64 -18.57 4.94
C ILE A 56 -16.86 -18.56 3.42
N PHE A 57 -17.95 -17.93 2.99
CA PHE A 57 -18.31 -17.92 1.57
C PHE A 57 -17.41 -16.99 0.74
N GLY A 58 -16.90 -17.51 -0.37
CA GLY A 58 -16.05 -16.78 -1.29
C GLY A 58 -16.74 -15.55 -1.87
N LYS A 59 -18.06 -15.61 -2.11
CA LYS A 59 -18.86 -14.45 -2.55
C LYS A 59 -18.82 -13.28 -1.56
N ASP A 60 -18.79 -13.57 -0.26
CA ASP A 60 -18.83 -12.54 0.78
C ASP A 60 -17.43 -11.98 1.03
N LEU A 61 -16.40 -12.83 0.93
CA LEU A 61 -15.01 -12.40 0.84
C LEU A 61 -14.76 -11.53 -0.39
N PHE A 62 -15.31 -11.87 -1.56
CA PHE A 62 -15.19 -11.07 -2.78
C PHE A 62 -15.89 -9.72 -2.62
N LYS A 63 -17.09 -9.67 -2.04
CA LYS A 63 -17.76 -8.40 -1.71
C LYS A 63 -16.92 -7.56 -0.74
N MET A 64 -16.30 -8.18 0.26
CA MET A 64 -15.42 -7.49 1.21
C MET A 64 -14.20 -6.90 0.49
N TYR A 65 -13.54 -7.67 -0.38
CA TYR A 65 -12.45 -7.20 -1.23
C TYR A 65 -12.90 -6.03 -2.11
N ALA A 66 -14.01 -6.16 -2.84
CA ALA A 66 -14.53 -5.13 -3.73
C ALA A 66 -14.88 -3.83 -2.98
N ARG A 67 -15.52 -3.93 -1.81
CA ARG A 67 -15.78 -2.77 -0.94
C ARG A 67 -14.49 -2.10 -0.48
N LYS A 68 -13.51 -2.89 -0.02
CA LYS A 68 -12.22 -2.36 0.42
C LYS A 68 -11.42 -1.75 -0.73
N CYS A 69 -11.46 -2.31 -1.92
CA CYS A 69 -10.89 -1.68 -3.12
C CYS A 69 -11.61 -0.39 -3.48
N GLY A 70 -12.94 -0.34 -3.35
CA GLY A 70 -13.71 0.90 -3.49
C GLY A 70 -13.28 1.97 -2.47
N GLU A 71 -13.16 1.60 -1.19
CA GLU A 71 -12.65 2.50 -0.14
C GLU A 71 -11.21 2.95 -0.40
N ILE A 72 -10.33 2.06 -0.90
CA ILE A 72 -8.95 2.41 -1.25
C ILE A 72 -8.93 3.39 -2.43
N ILE A 73 -9.73 3.15 -3.47
CA ILE A 73 -9.85 4.04 -4.63
C ILE A 73 -10.45 5.39 -4.22
N GLU A 74 -11.44 5.39 -3.34
CA GLU A 74 -12.09 6.61 -2.84
C GLU A 74 -11.14 7.40 -1.95
N LYS A 75 -10.43 6.75 -1.03
CA LYS A 75 -9.36 7.38 -0.23
C LYS A 75 -8.25 7.91 -1.11
N SER A 76 -7.74 7.13 -2.06
CA SER A 76 -6.70 7.61 -2.97
C SER A 76 -7.21 8.75 -3.83
N SER A 77 -8.49 8.74 -4.24
CA SER A 77 -9.08 9.84 -5.01
C SER A 77 -9.28 11.10 -4.17
N ASN A 78 -9.60 10.97 -2.89
CA ASN A 78 -9.74 12.11 -1.97
C ASN A 78 -8.36 12.66 -1.56
N GLU A 79 -7.38 11.80 -1.31
CA GLU A 79 -5.97 12.17 -1.11
C GLU A 79 -5.41 12.87 -2.36
N ILE A 80 -5.71 12.37 -3.58
CA ILE A 80 -5.35 13.04 -4.84
C ILE A 80 -6.06 14.40 -4.98
N LYS A 81 -7.32 14.53 -4.55
CA LYS A 81 -8.05 15.81 -4.63
C LYS A 81 -7.54 16.84 -3.63
N GLU A 82 -7.18 16.44 -2.41
CA GLU A 82 -6.52 17.30 -1.43
C GLU A 82 -5.11 17.69 -1.91
N ASP A 83 -4.32 16.74 -2.44
CA ASP A 83 -2.99 16.99 -2.98
C ASP A 83 -2.99 17.90 -4.21
N ILE A 84 -4.00 17.87 -5.08
CA ILE A 84 -4.07 18.75 -6.27
C ILE A 84 -4.36 20.20 -5.88
N ILE A 85 -5.24 20.42 -4.89
CA ILE A 85 -5.58 21.77 -4.41
C ILE A 85 -4.40 22.40 -3.66
N ASP A 86 -3.65 21.61 -2.89
CA ASP A 86 -2.46 22.08 -2.17
C ASP A 86 -1.21 22.19 -3.07
N LYS A 87 -1.03 21.33 -4.09
CA LYS A 87 0.09 21.43 -5.04
C LYS A 87 0.03 22.64 -5.95
N GLU A 88 -1.13 23.05 -6.48
CA GLU A 88 -1.20 24.29 -7.29
C GLU A 88 -0.88 25.55 -6.46
N LEU A 89 -1.12 25.52 -5.14
CA LEU A 89 -0.80 26.62 -4.22
C LEU A 89 0.67 26.57 -3.72
N GLU A 90 1.23 25.37 -3.52
CA GLU A 90 2.63 25.18 -3.10
C GLU A 90 3.65 25.24 -4.25
N GLU A 91 3.33 24.76 -5.47
CA GLU A 91 4.24 24.82 -6.62
C GLU A 91 4.64 26.26 -6.94
N ASN A 92 3.71 27.22 -6.83
CA ASN A 92 4.02 28.64 -6.96
C ASN A 92 4.99 29.16 -5.87
N LYS A 93 4.88 28.66 -4.63
CA LYS A 93 5.78 29.04 -3.51
C LYS A 93 7.11 28.28 -3.51
N VAL A 94 7.19 27.12 -4.17
CA VAL A 94 8.43 26.37 -4.35
C VAL A 94 9.24 26.99 -5.49
N ILE A 95 8.60 27.41 -6.57
CA ILE A 95 9.27 28.14 -7.66
C ILE A 95 9.90 29.43 -7.13
N GLU A 96 9.16 30.24 -6.37
CA GLU A 96 9.68 31.49 -5.78
C GLU A 96 10.90 31.25 -4.86
N ARG A 97 10.84 30.23 -4.00
CA ARG A 97 11.98 29.88 -3.11
C ARG A 97 13.18 29.30 -3.86
N VAL A 98 12.96 28.59 -4.96
CA VAL A 98 14.04 28.09 -5.81
C VAL A 98 14.71 29.24 -6.56
N GLU A 99 13.94 30.20 -7.06
CA GLU A 99 14.46 31.42 -7.69
C GLU A 99 15.30 32.24 -6.71
N GLU A 100 14.82 32.46 -5.49
CA GLU A 100 15.59 33.14 -4.43
C GLU A 100 16.90 32.43 -4.08
N ALA A 101 16.88 31.09 -3.99
CA ALA A 101 18.07 30.30 -3.71
C ALA A 101 19.08 30.35 -4.87
N PHE A 102 18.60 30.33 -6.12
CA PHE A 102 19.45 30.50 -7.30
C PHE A 102 20.13 31.87 -7.33
N ASP A 103 19.41 32.94 -6.98
CA ASP A 103 19.97 34.29 -6.88
C ASP A 103 21.05 34.38 -5.80
N GLU A 104 20.84 33.74 -4.65
CA GLU A 104 21.84 33.74 -3.57
C GLU A 104 23.10 32.94 -3.94
N ILE A 105 22.94 31.81 -4.64
CA ILE A 105 24.06 31.01 -5.16
C ILE A 105 24.84 31.83 -6.20
N ASN A 106 24.16 32.51 -7.12
CA ASN A 106 24.81 33.33 -8.14
C ASN A 106 25.67 34.45 -7.51
N LYS A 107 25.15 35.15 -6.49
CA LYS A 107 25.93 36.16 -5.75
C LYS A 107 27.17 35.57 -5.09
N LYS A 108 27.07 34.37 -4.52
CA LYS A 108 28.22 33.69 -3.89
C LYS A 108 29.27 33.26 -4.92
N ILE A 109 28.84 32.82 -6.10
CA ILE A 109 29.74 32.50 -7.20
C ILE A 109 30.48 33.74 -7.67
N GLU A 110 29.80 34.87 -7.86
CA GLU A 110 30.45 36.15 -8.24
C GLU A 110 31.55 36.53 -7.25
N ILE A 111 31.27 36.46 -5.94
CA ILE A 111 32.26 36.74 -4.90
C ILE A 111 33.46 35.78 -4.98
N LEU A 112 33.20 34.49 -5.19
CA LEU A 112 34.27 33.50 -5.32
C LEU A 112 35.12 33.74 -6.56
N THR A 113 34.51 34.11 -7.69
CA THR A 113 35.23 34.48 -8.92
C THR A 113 36.12 35.69 -8.69
N GLU A 114 35.63 36.75 -8.03
CA GLU A 114 36.46 37.90 -7.68
C GLU A 114 37.65 37.55 -6.77
N ILE A 115 37.46 36.62 -5.84
CA ILE A 115 38.54 36.13 -4.97
C ILE A 115 39.58 35.35 -5.77
N VAL A 116 39.13 34.46 -6.67
CA VAL A 116 40.03 33.69 -7.53
C VAL A 116 40.83 34.62 -8.44
N ASP A 117 40.18 35.59 -9.09
CA ASP A 117 40.86 36.57 -9.95
C ASP A 117 41.93 37.35 -9.17
N LYS A 118 41.63 37.81 -7.94
CA LYS A 118 42.61 38.47 -7.08
C LYS A 118 43.79 37.57 -6.69
N ILE A 119 43.54 36.29 -6.43
CA ILE A 119 44.63 35.33 -6.13
C ILE A 119 45.48 35.11 -7.38
N SER A 120 44.85 34.98 -8.55
CA SER A 120 45.54 34.83 -9.83
C SER A 120 46.40 36.04 -10.17
N ASP A 121 45.95 37.26 -9.88
CA ASP A 121 46.75 38.49 -10.08
C ASP A 121 47.93 38.61 -9.09
N MET A 122 47.89 37.87 -7.98
CA MET A 122 48.95 37.86 -6.96
C MET A 122 50.04 36.79 -7.19
N LEU A 123 49.84 35.87 -8.15
CA LEU A 123 50.76 34.79 -8.52
C LEU A 123 51.52 35.10 -9.80
#